data_AF-A0A6A4GRW4-F1
#
_entry.id   AF-A0A6A4GRW4-F1
#
_cell.length_a   1.000
_cell.length_b   1.000
_cell.length_c   1.000
_cell.angle_alpha   90.00
_cell.angle_beta   90.00
_cell.angle_gamma   90.00
#
_symmetry.space_group_name_H-M   'P 1'
#
loop_
_entity.id
_entity.type
_entity.pdbx_description
1 polymer ?
#
loop_
_entity_poly.entity_id
_entity_poly.type
_entity_poly.pdbx_seq_one_letter_code
_entity_poly.pdbx_strand_id
1 'polypeptide(L)'
;EMVDTSNPPDSNSGFFNDHKIKPNITVYLDKKPSNDSLCCSCDMETFIEVKLDPDCDGFGLDIDKLEKDTGLARDMRGQLITYLNAMQASQYRTHGFSVLLLGKKYWLLHHTHSGIEITTPFSY
;
A
#
# COMPACT_ATOMS: atom_id res chain seq x y z
N GLU A 1 7.11 -11.99 -10.28
CA GLU A 1 6.57 -11.32 -11.49
C GLU A 1 5.80 -10.05 -11.10
N MET A 2 5.83 -8.99 -11.92
CA MET A 2 5.02 -7.78 -11.69
C MET A 2 3.69 -7.95 -12.44
N VAL A 3 2.58 -7.91 -11.70
CA VAL A 3 1.24 -8.15 -12.23
C VAL A 3 0.37 -6.91 -11.98
N ASP A 4 -0.18 -6.35 -13.06
CA ASP A 4 -1.22 -5.32 -12.97
C ASP A 4 -2.51 -5.99 -12.49
N THR A 5 -2.96 -5.62 -11.30
CA THR A 5 -4.18 -6.15 -10.73
C THR A 5 -5.40 -5.33 -11.12
N SER A 6 -5.23 -4.06 -11.52
CA SER A 6 -6.34 -3.16 -11.88
C SER A 6 -7.35 -2.94 -10.75
N ASN A 7 -6.88 -2.89 -9.49
CA ASN A 7 -7.69 -2.58 -8.30
C ASN A 7 -8.87 -3.55 -8.02
N PRO A 8 -8.75 -4.87 -8.23
CA PRO A 8 -9.83 -5.80 -7.99
C PRO A 8 -9.87 -6.14 -6.48
N PRO A 9 -11.05 -6.34 -5.89
CA PRO A 9 -11.14 -6.75 -4.49
C PRO A 9 -10.57 -8.15 -4.26
N ASP A 10 -9.63 -8.26 -3.33
CA ASP A 10 -9.21 -9.52 -2.71
C ASP A 10 -10.39 -10.04 -1.86
N SER A 11 -11.00 -11.14 -2.30
CA SER A 11 -12.11 -11.75 -1.55
C SER A 11 -11.67 -12.40 -0.25
N ASN A 12 -10.37 -12.68 -0.10
CA ASN A 12 -9.80 -13.37 1.05
C ASN A 12 -9.23 -12.42 2.10
N SER A 13 -9.30 -11.09 1.88
CA SER A 13 -8.83 -10.08 2.83
C SER A 13 -9.81 -9.78 3.97
N GLY A 14 -10.78 -10.65 4.25
CA GLY A 14 -11.87 -10.42 5.22
C GLY A 14 -11.42 -10.19 6.66
N PHE A 15 -10.14 -10.40 6.99
CA PHE A 15 -9.54 -10.09 8.27
C PHE A 15 -9.63 -8.58 8.65
N PHE A 16 -9.88 -7.69 7.68
CA PHE A 16 -10.01 -6.24 7.88
C PHE A 16 -11.45 -5.76 8.08
N ASN A 17 -12.23 -6.36 9.00
CA ASN A 17 -13.62 -5.98 9.26
C ASN A 17 -14.45 -5.88 7.95
N ASP A 18 -14.46 -6.94 7.14
CA ASP A 18 -15.13 -7.03 5.83
C ASP A 18 -14.65 -6.05 4.73
N HIS A 19 -13.62 -5.23 4.99
CA HIS A 19 -13.04 -4.37 3.96
C HIS A 19 -12.18 -5.19 2.99
N LYS A 20 -12.52 -5.11 1.70
CA LYS A 20 -11.77 -5.80 0.64
C LYS A 20 -10.59 -4.95 0.17
N ILE A 21 -9.42 -5.56 0.21
CA ILE A 21 -8.16 -4.98 -0.26
C ILE A 21 -8.15 -4.89 -1.80
N LYS A 22 -7.66 -3.79 -2.37
CA LYS A 22 -7.64 -3.55 -3.83
C LYS A 22 -6.33 -2.89 -4.27
N PRO A 23 -5.25 -3.65 -4.49
CA PRO A 23 -4.00 -3.07 -4.96
C PRO A 23 -4.06 -2.67 -6.43
N ASN A 24 -3.33 -1.62 -6.79
CA ASN A 24 -3.16 -1.21 -8.18
C ASN A 24 -2.17 -2.12 -8.92
N ILE A 25 -0.99 -2.36 -8.32
CA ILE A 25 0.04 -3.24 -8.89
C ILE A 25 0.66 -4.07 -7.77
N THR A 26 0.95 -5.33 -8.07
CA THR A 26 1.49 -6.29 -7.10
C THR A 26 2.72 -6.99 -7.67
N VAL A 27 3.66 -7.34 -6.79
CA VAL A 27 4.82 -8.17 -7.14
C VAL A 27 4.79 -9.42 -6.30
N TYR A 28 4.85 -10.56 -6.97
CA TYR A 28 4.90 -11.88 -6.36
C TYR A 28 6.29 -12.49 -6.48
N LEU A 29 6.63 -13.37 -5.52
CA LEU A 29 7.72 -14.35 -5.66
C LEU A 29 7.59 -15.06 -7.01
N ASP A 30 8.70 -15.54 -7.57
CA ASP A 30 8.70 -16.39 -8.77
C ASP A 30 8.13 -17.80 -8.46
N LYS A 31 6.88 -17.81 -8.04
CA LYS A 31 6.04 -18.95 -7.71
C LYS A 31 4.66 -18.60 -8.23
N LYS A 32 3.97 -19.60 -8.77
CA LYS A 32 2.57 -19.42 -9.13
C LYS A 32 1.81 -18.97 -7.86
N PRO A 33 0.96 -17.93 -7.91
CA PRO A 33 0.13 -17.56 -6.77
C PRO A 33 -0.62 -18.80 -6.26
N SER A 34 -0.82 -18.88 -4.95
CA SER A 34 -1.41 -20.06 -4.31
C SER A 34 -2.83 -20.37 -4.80
N ASN A 35 -3.47 -19.39 -5.45
CA ASN A 35 -4.80 -19.44 -6.03
C ASN A 35 -4.83 -18.76 -7.41
N ASP A 36 -5.94 -18.91 -8.14
CA ASP A 36 -6.17 -18.28 -9.45
C ASP A 36 -6.62 -16.80 -9.33
N SER A 37 -6.60 -16.21 -8.12
CA SER A 37 -6.93 -14.78 -7.94
C SER A 37 -5.74 -13.93 -8.34
N LEU A 38 -5.98 -12.94 -9.20
CA LEU A 38 -4.96 -11.95 -9.56
C LEU A 38 -4.49 -11.12 -8.36
N CYS A 39 -5.33 -11.00 -7.33
CA CYS A 39 -5.01 -10.30 -6.10
C CYS A 39 -5.16 -11.25 -4.90
N CYS A 40 -4.06 -11.86 -4.44
CA CYS A 40 -3.95 -12.34 -3.07
C CYS A 40 -2.89 -11.55 -2.32
N SER A 41 -3.32 -10.68 -1.41
CA SER A 41 -2.43 -9.91 -0.52
C SER A 41 -1.46 -10.79 0.28
N CYS A 42 -1.88 -12.02 0.56
CA CYS A 42 -1.13 -13.05 1.26
C CYS A 42 0.21 -13.43 0.60
N ASP A 43 0.22 -13.48 -0.74
CA ASP A 43 1.35 -13.97 -1.53
C ASP A 43 2.27 -12.83 -2.01
N MET A 44 1.85 -11.57 -1.80
CA MET A 44 2.53 -10.39 -2.34
C MET A 44 3.85 -10.10 -1.62
N GLU A 45 4.92 -9.90 -2.37
CA GLU A 45 6.19 -9.45 -1.81
C GLU A 45 6.27 -7.94 -1.68
N THR A 46 5.74 -7.22 -2.66
CA THR A 46 5.77 -5.76 -2.74
C THR A 46 4.43 -5.24 -3.20
N PHE A 47 4.03 -4.13 -2.60
CA PHE A 47 2.83 -3.38 -2.91
C PHE A 47 3.21 -2.01 -3.50
N ILE A 48 2.56 -1.64 -4.60
CA ILE A 48 2.75 -0.34 -5.26
C ILE A 48 1.38 0.32 -5.45
N GLU A 49 1.21 1.48 -4.83
CA GLU A 49 0.05 2.36 -5.03
C GLU A 49 0.41 3.46 -6.03
N VAL A 50 -0.38 3.57 -7.09
CA VAL A 50 -0.21 4.59 -8.11
C VAL A 50 -1.44 5.47 -8.13
N LYS A 51 -1.28 6.73 -7.74
CA LYS A 51 -2.32 7.76 -7.83
C LYS A 51 -1.86 8.87 -8.76
N LEU A 52 -2.66 9.17 -9.76
CA LEU A 52 -2.38 10.26 -10.72
C LEU A 52 -2.80 11.62 -10.17
N ASP A 53 -3.81 11.63 -9.31
CA ASP A 53 -4.33 12.84 -8.69
C ASP A 53 -3.44 13.26 -7.50
N PRO A 54 -2.76 14.42 -7.56
CA PRO A 54 -1.93 14.90 -6.46
C PRO A 54 -2.74 15.30 -5.22
N ASP A 55 -4.06 15.54 -5.34
CA ASP A 55 -4.92 15.87 -4.21
C ASP A 55 -5.26 14.64 -3.34
N CYS A 56 -4.99 13.43 -3.87
CA CYS A 56 -5.02 12.19 -3.10
C CYS A 56 -3.80 11.99 -2.20
N ASP A 57 -2.82 12.90 -2.21
CA ASP A 57 -1.63 12.78 -1.38
C ASP A 57 -2.00 12.83 0.10
N GLY A 58 -1.65 11.75 0.80
CA GLY A 58 -1.94 11.51 2.20
C GLY A 58 -1.01 12.28 3.13
N PHE A 59 0.13 12.75 2.61
CA PHE A 59 1.22 13.29 3.41
C PHE A 59 1.56 14.74 3.03
N GLY A 60 1.92 15.54 4.02
CA GLY A 60 2.38 16.91 3.94
C GLY A 60 3.91 17.00 3.94
N LEU A 61 4.44 18.17 3.63
CA LEU A 61 5.89 18.45 3.73
C LEU A 61 6.29 18.92 5.14
N ASP A 62 5.31 19.36 5.92
CA ASP A 62 5.50 19.83 7.28
C ASP A 62 5.52 18.63 8.23
N ILE A 63 6.60 18.46 8.98
CA ILE A 63 6.76 17.34 9.93
C ILE A 63 5.73 17.44 11.06
N ASP A 64 5.42 18.66 11.50
CA ASP A 64 4.44 18.90 12.57
C ASP A 64 3.00 18.68 12.07
N LYS A 65 2.82 18.59 10.75
CA LYS A 65 1.54 18.36 10.08
C LYS A 65 1.68 17.39 8.91
N LEU A 66 2.37 16.28 9.17
CA LEU A 66 2.69 15.28 8.15
C LEU A 66 1.42 14.65 7.58
N GLU A 67 0.37 14.50 8.37
CA GLU A 67 -0.89 13.95 7.87
C GLU A 67 -1.82 15.04 7.34
N LYS A 68 -2.16 14.96 6.05
CA LYS A 68 -3.17 15.84 5.46
C LYS A 68 -4.57 15.45 5.94
N ASP A 69 -5.39 16.45 6.25
CA ASP A 69 -6.71 16.25 6.84
C ASP A 69 -7.88 16.39 5.84
N THR A 70 -7.66 16.01 4.58
CA THR A 70 -8.73 15.93 3.58
C THR A 70 -9.32 14.53 3.55
N GLY A 71 -10.57 14.39 3.09
CA GLY A 71 -11.21 13.07 2.94
C GLY A 71 -10.40 12.11 2.08
N LEU A 72 -9.93 12.58 0.91
CA LEU A 72 -9.09 11.80 0.00
C LEU A 72 -7.75 11.37 0.62
N ALA A 73 -7.11 12.26 1.39
CA ALA A 73 -5.87 11.95 2.10
C ALA A 73 -6.08 10.87 3.17
N ARG A 74 -7.18 10.96 3.94
CA ARG A 74 -7.55 9.96 4.94
C ARG A 74 -7.86 8.61 4.30
N ASP A 75 -8.61 8.61 3.19
CA ASP A 75 -8.95 7.39 2.45
C ASP A 75 -7.71 6.71 1.88
N MET A 76 -6.77 7.48 1.31
CA MET A 76 -5.51 6.94 0.81
C MET A 76 -4.66 6.34 1.94
N ARG A 77 -4.48 7.05 3.07
CA ARG A 77 -3.77 6.50 4.23
C ARG A 77 -4.45 5.24 4.78
N GLY A 78 -5.78 5.23 4.79
CA GLY A 78 -6.60 4.07 5.18
C GLY A 78 -6.38 2.86 4.28
N GLN A 79 -6.36 3.05 2.96
CA GLN A 79 -6.04 1.99 2.00
C GLN A 79 -4.62 1.48 2.22
N LEU A 80 -3.65 2.39 2.29
CA LEU A 80 -2.24 2.09 2.51
C LEU A 80 -2.04 1.25 3.78
N ILE A 81 -2.53 1.70 4.94
CA ILE A 81 -2.35 0.96 6.20
C ILE A 81 -3.05 -0.40 6.19
N THR A 82 -4.19 -0.52 5.49
CA THR A 82 -4.90 -1.80 5.36
C THR A 82 -4.05 -2.82 4.60
N TYR A 83 -3.41 -2.42 3.50
CA TYR A 83 -2.53 -3.29 2.73
C TYR A 83 -1.31 -3.74 3.52
N LEU A 84 -0.71 -2.81 4.26
CA LEU A 84 0.52 -3.05 5.00
C LEU A 84 0.28 -4.00 6.17
N ASN A 85 -0.80 -3.78 6.91
CA ASN A 85 -1.20 -4.69 7.97
C ASN A 85 -1.51 -6.09 7.44
N ALA A 86 -2.07 -6.21 6.23
CA ALA A 86 -2.35 -7.51 5.61
C ALA A 86 -1.07 -8.28 5.31
N MET A 87 -0.08 -7.60 4.74
CA MET A 87 1.22 -8.20 4.45
C MET A 87 1.96 -8.59 5.73
N GLN A 88 2.02 -7.70 6.73
CA GLN A 88 2.69 -7.99 8.00
C GLN A 88 2.05 -9.17 8.74
N ALA A 89 0.71 -9.21 8.81
CA ALA A 89 -0.02 -10.28 9.50
C ALA A 89 0.08 -11.63 8.78
N SER A 90 -0.02 -11.65 7.45
CA SER A 90 -0.02 -12.90 6.68
C SER A 90 1.37 -13.52 6.53
N GLN A 91 2.43 -12.71 6.49
CA GLN A 91 3.79 -13.17 6.23
C GLN A 91 4.67 -13.21 7.48
N TYR A 92 4.10 -12.96 8.66
CA TYR A 92 4.82 -12.81 9.93
C TYR A 92 6.03 -11.86 9.81
N ARG A 93 5.91 -10.82 8.96
CA ARG A 93 6.99 -9.88 8.68
C ARG A 93 6.98 -8.76 9.72
N THR A 94 8.13 -8.49 10.32
CA THR A 94 8.34 -7.39 11.26
C THR A 94 8.63 -6.06 10.56
N HIS A 95 9.14 -6.12 9.33
CA HIS A 95 9.46 -4.97 8.49
C HIS A 95 8.84 -5.11 7.10
N GLY A 96 8.29 -4.03 6.58
CA GLY A 96 7.80 -3.91 5.21
C GLY A 96 8.30 -2.63 4.57
N PHE A 97 8.50 -2.63 3.25
CA PHE A 97 8.80 -1.43 2.50
C PHE A 97 7.75 -1.24 1.41
N SER A 98 7.29 -0.02 1.21
CA SER A 98 6.40 0.31 0.10
C SER A 98 6.80 1.62 -0.55
N VAL A 99 6.40 1.78 -1.81
CA VAL A 99 6.59 3.02 -2.56
C VAL A 99 5.22 3.57 -2.94
N LEU A 100 5.01 4.84 -2.64
CA LEU A 100 3.82 5.59 -3.02
C LEU A 100 4.17 6.52 -4.17
N LEU A 101 3.52 6.33 -5.32
CA LEU A 101 3.72 7.15 -6.52
C LEU A 101 2.54 8.12 -6.68
N LEU A 102 2.81 9.43 -6.59
CA LEU A 102 1.83 10.52 -6.69
C LEU A 102 2.27 11.55 -7.74
N GLY A 103 1.81 11.37 -8.98
CA GLY A 103 2.25 12.21 -10.10
C GLY A 103 3.77 12.19 -10.27
N LYS A 104 4.44 13.30 -9.96
CA LYS A 104 5.92 13.44 -10.02
C LYS A 104 6.63 13.26 -8.66
N LYS A 105 5.88 12.91 -7.62
CA LYS A 105 6.39 12.75 -6.26
C LYS A 105 6.34 11.29 -5.85
N TYR A 106 7.37 10.87 -5.13
CA TYR A 106 7.51 9.51 -4.65
C TYR A 106 7.85 9.51 -3.18
N TRP A 107 7.18 8.66 -2.41
CA TRP A 107 7.50 8.45 -1.00
C TRP A 107 7.96 7.01 -0.81
N LEU A 108 9.11 6.83 -0.15
CA LEU A 108 9.48 5.53 0.41
C LEU A 108 8.93 5.45 1.84
N LEU A 109 8.21 4.37 2.12
CA LEU A 109 7.61 4.10 3.41
C LEU A 109 8.24 2.84 3.98
N HIS A 110 8.67 2.92 5.23
CA HIS A 110 9.19 1.81 6.01
C HIS A 110 8.19 1.49 7.13
N HIS A 111 7.70 0.26 7.12
CA HIS A 111 6.65 -0.23 7.98
C HIS A 111 7.25 -1.10 9.04
N THR A 112 6.91 -0.82 10.29
CA THR A 112 7.29 -1.61 11.45
C THR A 112 6.06 -1.92 12.27
N HIS A 113 6.18 -2.77 13.28
CA HIS A 113 5.10 -2.98 14.25
C HIS A 113 4.73 -1.68 15.02
N SER A 114 5.63 -0.70 15.08
CA SER A 114 5.42 0.56 15.80
C SER A 114 4.76 1.65 14.96
N GLY A 115 4.55 1.41 13.66
CA GLY A 115 3.97 2.36 12.73
C GLY A 115 4.78 2.49 11.44
N ILE A 116 4.55 3.60 10.74
CA ILE A 116 5.11 3.88 9.42
C ILE A 116 6.09 5.05 9.53
N GLU A 117 7.32 4.82 9.11
CA GLU A 117 8.32 5.84 8.86
C GLU A 117 8.26 6.23 7.38
N ILE A 118 8.26 7.53 7.10
CA ILE A 118 8.10 8.06 5.76
C ILE A 118 9.29 8.96 5.45
N THR A 119 9.90 8.74 4.29
CA THR A 119 10.98 9.59 3.77
C THR A 119 10.44 10.94 3.27
N THR A 120 11.31 11.93 3.09
CA THR A 120 10.93 13.12 2.31
C THR A 120 10.63 12.72 0.87
N PRO A 121 9.70 13.41 0.18
CA PRO A 121 9.31 13.00 -1.16
C PRO A 121 10.44 13.28 -2.15
N PHE A 122 10.72 12.31 -3.01
CA PHE A 122 11.66 12.44 -4.11
C PHE A 122 10.93 12.90 -5.38
N SER A 123 11.59 13.73 -6.20
CA SER A 123 11.08 14.15 -7.51
C SER A 123 11.87 13.47 -8.63
N TYR A 124 11.20 13.16 -9.74
CA TYR A 124 11.81 12.72 -11.00
C TYR A 124 11.36 13.61 -12.17
#